data_AF-A0A928D794-F1
#
_entry.id   AF-A0A928D794-F1
#
_cell.length_a   1.000
_cell.length_b   1.000
_cell.length_c   1.000
_cell.angle_alpha   90.00
_cell.angle_beta   90.00
_cell.angle_gamma   90.00
#
_symmetry.space_group_name_H-M   'P 1'
#
loop_
_entity.id
_entity.type
_entity.pdbx_description
1 polymer ?
#
loop_
_entity_poly.entity_id
_entity_poly.type
_entity_poly.pdbx_seq_one_letter_code
_entity_poly.pdbx_strand_id
1 'polypeptide(L)'
;MPSRDSDPDSEGLFVRGAVKARSPLLNGLKNKLEAVNKLSSVRPRLFSILNKETGEYDKIASEHAISAVGYDIDIDVSDPDEGVWLERRTNRGYQKVVKASVLHSDPGRVEFVVDGELPPRKYAVAVYTRCGRGKSYKVVCCRHEVSIIR
;
A
#
# COMPACT_ATOMS: atom_id res chain seq x y z
N MET A 1 -28.57 38.67 67.79
CA MET A 1 -28.50 39.95 67.06
C MET A 1 -27.33 39.88 66.11
N PRO A 2 -27.50 40.15 64.81
CA PRO A 2 -26.43 40.14 63.81
C PRO A 2 -25.82 41.55 63.70
N SER A 3 -24.50 41.65 63.59
CA SER A 3 -23.82 42.88 63.14
C SER A 3 -23.22 42.64 61.76
N ARG A 4 -23.89 43.24 60.77
CA ARG A 4 -23.36 43.62 59.45
C ARG A 4 -22.37 44.77 59.65
N ASP A 5 -21.31 44.75 58.83
CA ASP A 5 -20.60 45.85 58.15
C ASP A 5 -19.43 45.14 57.40
N SER A 6 -19.44 44.89 56.08
CA SER A 6 -19.33 45.82 54.93
C SER A 6 -18.22 46.84 55.18
N ASP A 7 -17.08 46.92 54.47
CA ASP A 7 -16.75 46.73 53.04
C ASP A 7 -15.19 46.91 52.90
N PRO A 8 -14.56 47.06 51.71
CA PRO A 8 -14.36 46.14 50.58
C PRO A 8 -12.85 46.09 50.19
N ASP A 9 -12.52 45.72 48.95
CA ASP A 9 -11.19 45.84 48.30
C ASP A 9 -10.19 44.69 48.48
N SER A 10 -10.45 43.61 47.73
CA SER A 10 -9.39 42.80 47.15
C SER A 10 -9.87 42.27 45.82
N GLU A 11 -9.52 42.99 44.76
CA GLU A 11 -9.65 42.58 43.38
C GLU A 11 -9.04 41.18 43.18
N GLY A 12 -9.81 40.26 42.61
CA GLY A 12 -9.33 38.88 42.45
C GLY A 12 -10.17 38.04 41.49
N LEU A 13 -10.22 38.51 40.23
CA LEU A 13 -10.58 37.78 39.01
C LEU A 13 -11.60 36.63 39.10
N PHE A 14 -12.78 36.91 38.55
CA PHE A 14 -13.67 35.91 37.97
C PHE A 14 -12.90 34.96 37.03
N VAL A 15 -12.81 33.68 37.37
CA VAL A 15 -12.57 32.62 36.38
C VAL A 15 -13.83 31.75 36.28
N ARG A 16 -14.90 32.35 35.77
CA ARG A 16 -15.92 31.58 35.05
C ARG A 16 -15.38 31.30 33.65
N GLY A 17 -14.72 30.16 33.46
CA GLY A 17 -14.42 29.67 32.12
C GLY A 17 -13.10 28.93 32.02
N ALA A 18 -13.13 27.60 32.19
CA ALA A 18 -12.21 26.67 31.53
C ALA A 18 -12.55 25.20 31.87
N VAL A 19 -13.82 24.78 31.77
CA VAL A 19 -14.17 23.35 31.80
C VAL A 19 -14.88 22.98 30.51
N LYS A 20 -14.20 23.16 29.37
CA LYS A 20 -14.55 22.51 28.08
C LYS A 20 -13.54 22.84 26.98
N ALA A 21 -12.34 22.27 27.04
CA ALA A 21 -11.44 22.25 25.87
C ALA A 21 -10.34 21.18 25.90
N ARG A 22 -10.39 20.19 26.81
CA ARG A 22 -9.30 19.19 26.93
C ARG A 22 -9.48 17.93 26.06
N SER A 23 -10.38 17.92 25.08
CA SER A 23 -10.73 16.68 24.35
C SER A 23 -10.54 16.65 22.82
N PRO A 24 -10.32 17.76 22.07
CA PRO A 24 -10.01 17.64 20.63
C PRO A 24 -8.51 17.49 20.32
N LEU A 25 -7.65 18.20 21.05
CA LEU A 25 -6.21 18.28 20.72
C LEU A 25 -5.46 16.99 21.03
N LEU A 26 -5.81 16.30 22.12
CA LEU A 26 -5.19 15.02 22.49
C LEU A 26 -5.59 13.87 21.55
N ASN A 27 -6.83 13.88 21.03
CA ASN A 27 -7.26 12.90 20.02
C ASN A 27 -6.61 13.17 18.66
N GLY A 28 -6.47 14.43 18.26
CA GLY A 28 -5.76 14.80 17.03
C GLY A 28 -4.26 14.43 17.07
N LEU A 29 -3.61 14.59 18.22
CA LEU A 29 -2.22 14.19 18.44
C LEU A 29 -2.05 12.68 18.53
N LYS A 30 -2.94 11.94 19.21
CA LYS A 30 -2.92 10.48 19.22
C LYS A 30 -3.14 9.88 17.83
N ASN A 31 -4.08 10.42 17.04
CA ASN A 31 -4.30 9.98 15.66
C ASN A 31 -3.09 10.27 14.76
N LYS A 32 -2.41 11.42 14.96
CA LYS A 32 -1.15 11.71 14.26
C LYS A 32 0.00 10.81 14.72
N LEU A 33 0.10 10.48 16.01
CA LEU A 33 1.14 9.59 16.55
C LEU A 33 0.93 8.12 16.15
N GLU A 34 -0.32 7.63 16.07
CA GLU A 34 -0.62 6.31 15.51
C GLU A 34 -0.34 6.23 14.01
N ALA A 35 -0.57 7.32 13.25
CA ALA A 35 -0.22 7.38 11.84
C ALA A 35 1.31 7.39 11.59
N VAL A 36 2.10 7.88 12.55
CA VAL A 36 3.57 7.99 12.42
C VAL A 36 4.30 6.71 12.84
N ASN A 37 3.69 5.83 13.65
CA ASN A 37 4.37 4.63 14.20
C ASN A 37 4.15 3.30 13.45
N LYS A 38 3.49 3.28 12.27
CA LYS A 38 3.32 2.06 11.45
C LYS A 38 4.14 2.07 10.14
N LEU A 39 5.32 2.68 10.16
CA LEU A 39 6.16 2.92 8.97
C LEU A 39 7.37 1.97 8.83
N SER A 40 7.29 0.70 9.24
CA SER A 40 8.14 -0.29 8.56
C SER A 40 7.48 -0.58 7.20
N SER A 41 7.66 0.32 6.24
CA SER A 41 7.16 0.14 4.88
C SER A 41 7.70 -1.18 4.35
N VAL A 42 6.83 -2.12 4.04
CA VAL A 42 7.15 -3.30 3.24
C VAL A 42 7.98 -2.85 2.04
N ARG A 43 9.08 -3.55 1.76
CA ARG A 43 9.99 -3.21 0.65
C ARG A 43 9.94 -4.32 -0.38
N PRO A 44 8.81 -4.45 -1.11
CA PRO A 44 8.65 -5.52 -2.06
C PRO A 44 9.75 -5.41 -3.11
N ARG A 45 10.30 -6.53 -3.53
CA ARG A 45 11.31 -6.59 -4.59
C ARG A 45 11.10 -7.80 -5.45
N LEU A 46 11.16 -7.61 -6.77
CA LEU A 46 11.20 -8.68 -7.75
C LEU A 46 12.63 -8.95 -8.17
N PHE A 47 12.95 -10.22 -8.39
CA PHE A 47 14.28 -10.66 -8.83
C PHE A 47 14.24 -11.28 -10.22
N SER A 48 13.24 -12.12 -10.46
CA SER A 48 13.11 -12.86 -11.70
C SER A 48 11.66 -13.16 -12.01
N ILE A 49 11.37 -13.25 -13.30
CA ILE A 49 10.10 -13.72 -13.82
C ILE A 49 10.39 -14.95 -14.68
N LEU A 50 9.77 -16.09 -14.36
CA LEU A 50 9.95 -17.35 -15.08
C LEU A 50 8.66 -17.71 -15.82
N ASN A 51 8.76 -17.95 -17.13
CA ASN A 51 7.71 -18.64 -17.87
C ASN A 51 7.79 -20.14 -17.59
N LYS A 52 6.78 -20.70 -16.94
CA LYS A 52 6.80 -22.12 -16.51
C LYS A 52 6.65 -23.08 -17.69
N GLU A 53 6.12 -22.64 -18.82
CA GLU A 53 5.97 -23.46 -20.02
C GLU A 53 7.29 -23.56 -20.77
N THR A 54 7.92 -22.42 -21.06
CA THR A 54 9.15 -22.39 -21.88
C THR A 54 10.42 -22.57 -21.07
N GLY A 55 10.36 -22.38 -19.74
CA GLY A 55 11.53 -22.36 -18.87
C GLY A 55 12.41 -21.11 -19.02
N GLU A 56 11.95 -20.12 -19.79
CA GLU A 56 12.71 -18.90 -20.05
C GLU A 56 12.46 -17.83 -18.98
N TYR A 57 13.53 -17.11 -18.63
CA TYR A 57 13.47 -15.97 -17.71
C TYR A 57 13.21 -14.66 -18.45
N ASP A 58 12.46 -13.76 -17.83
CA ASP A 58 12.12 -12.40 -18.27
C ASP A 58 11.41 -12.33 -19.64
N LYS A 59 10.91 -13.47 -20.10
CA LYS A 59 10.09 -13.62 -21.30
C LYS A 59 8.75 -14.19 -20.90
N ILE A 60 7.67 -13.54 -21.31
CA ILE A 60 6.31 -13.94 -20.97
C ILE A 60 5.56 -14.26 -22.25
N ALA A 61 4.87 -15.40 -22.27
CA ALA A 61 3.89 -15.71 -23.28
C ALA A 61 2.49 -15.57 -22.65
N SER A 62 1.54 -15.03 -23.41
CA SER A 62 0.13 -14.90 -22.99
C SER A 62 -0.45 -16.26 -22.64
N GLU A 63 -1.44 -16.33 -21.74
CA GLU A 63 -2.16 -17.56 -21.38
C GLU A 63 -1.32 -18.67 -20.69
N HIS A 64 -0.01 -18.48 -20.54
CA HIS A 64 0.85 -19.40 -19.81
C HIS A 64 1.02 -18.99 -18.34
N ALA A 65 1.28 -19.98 -17.49
CA ALA A 65 1.58 -19.75 -16.09
C ALA A 65 2.98 -19.12 -15.93
N ILE A 66 3.02 -17.96 -15.27
CA ILE A 66 4.22 -17.19 -15.00
C ILE A 66 4.49 -17.19 -13.49
N SER A 67 5.75 -17.38 -13.09
CA SER A 67 6.19 -17.30 -11.70
C SER A 67 7.07 -16.07 -11.49
N ALA A 68 6.59 -15.11 -10.72
CA ALA A 68 7.39 -14.01 -10.20
C ALA A 68 8.02 -14.41 -8.86
N VAL A 69 9.33 -14.24 -8.73
CA VAL A 69 10.07 -14.52 -7.50
C VAL A 69 10.63 -13.22 -6.92
N GLY A 70 10.53 -13.07 -5.60
CA GLY A 70 10.83 -11.82 -4.92
C GLY A 70 10.93 -11.93 -3.41
N TYR A 71 10.91 -10.77 -2.76
CA TYR A 71 10.68 -10.64 -1.31
C TYR A 71 9.50 -9.72 -1.06
N ASP A 72 8.76 -10.05 -0.01
CA ASP A 72 7.61 -9.30 0.44
C ASP A 72 6.57 -9.03 -0.66
N ILE A 73 6.33 -10.02 -1.52
CA ILE A 73 5.47 -9.87 -2.71
C ILE A 73 4.08 -10.51 -2.56
N ASP A 74 3.69 -10.92 -1.35
CA ASP A 74 2.40 -11.59 -1.13
C ASP A 74 1.20 -10.67 -1.40
N ILE A 75 0.20 -11.14 -2.11
CA ILE A 75 -0.95 -10.39 -2.60
C ILE A 75 -2.22 -10.89 -1.91
N ASP A 76 -2.97 -9.97 -1.31
CA ASP A 76 -4.37 -10.25 -0.95
C ASP A 76 -5.25 -10.17 -2.22
N VAL A 77 -5.55 -11.31 -2.83
CA VAL A 77 -6.38 -11.39 -4.05
C VAL A 77 -7.82 -10.92 -3.85
N SER A 78 -8.29 -10.79 -2.61
CA SER A 78 -9.61 -10.25 -2.29
C SER A 78 -9.65 -8.72 -2.30
N ASP A 79 -8.49 -8.06 -2.25
CA ASP A 79 -8.38 -6.61 -2.28
C ASP A 79 -8.17 -6.11 -3.73
N PRO A 80 -9.05 -5.24 -4.25
CA PRO A 80 -8.95 -4.77 -5.63
C PRO A 80 -7.70 -3.92 -5.91
N ASP A 81 -7.13 -3.28 -4.88
CA ASP A 81 -5.95 -2.43 -4.98
C ASP A 81 -4.65 -3.23 -5.06
N GLU A 82 -4.68 -4.50 -4.66
CA GLU A 82 -3.57 -5.45 -4.77
C GLU A 82 -3.69 -6.30 -6.03
N GLY A 83 -2.55 -6.84 -6.48
CA GLY A 83 -2.50 -7.70 -7.67
C GLY A 83 -1.27 -7.50 -8.53
N VAL A 84 -1.19 -8.33 -9.56
CA VAL A 84 -0.16 -8.24 -10.59
C VAL A 84 -0.71 -7.49 -11.80
N TRP A 85 0.07 -6.54 -12.30
CA TRP A 85 -0.25 -5.79 -13.51
C TRP A 85 0.91 -5.87 -14.49
N LEU A 86 0.61 -5.99 -15.77
CA LEU A 86 1.56 -5.62 -16.80
C LEU A 86 1.42 -4.14 -17.10
N GLU A 87 2.55 -3.45 -17.00
CA GLU A 87 2.63 -2.03 -17.23
C GLU A 87 3.53 -1.72 -18.43
N ARG A 88 3.19 -0.66 -19.14
CA ARG A 88 4.00 -0.14 -20.23
C ARG A 88 4.71 1.12 -19.79
N ARG A 89 6.00 1.22 -20.08
CA ARG A 89 6.76 2.46 -19.87
C ARG A 89 6.35 3.51 -20.91
N THR A 90 6.07 4.71 -20.43
CA THR A 90 5.74 5.91 -21.20
C THR A 90 6.66 7.04 -20.77
N ASN A 91 6.62 8.18 -21.47
CA ASN A 91 7.38 9.37 -21.08
C ASN A 91 6.94 9.95 -19.72
N ARG A 92 5.75 9.58 -19.22
CA ARG A 92 5.20 10.04 -17.94
C ARG A 92 5.34 9.00 -16.81
N GLY A 93 6.02 7.88 -17.07
CA GLY A 93 6.16 6.77 -16.12
C GLY A 93 5.48 5.49 -16.63
N TYR A 94 5.07 4.61 -15.71
CA TYR A 94 4.45 3.34 -16.06
C TYR A 94 2.91 3.47 -16.10
N GLN A 95 2.31 2.88 -17.13
CA GLN A 95 0.86 2.82 -17.31
C GLN A 95 0.39 1.37 -17.22
N LYS A 96 -0.60 1.10 -16.37
CA LYS A 96 -1.29 -0.19 -16.27
C LYS A 96 -1.96 -0.54 -17.60
N VAL A 97 -1.66 -1.71 -18.15
CA VAL A 97 -2.21 -2.20 -19.42
C VAL A 97 -3.21 -3.31 -19.17
N VAL A 98 -2.79 -4.36 -18.47
CA VAL A 98 -3.63 -5.53 -18.17
C VAL A 98 -3.39 -5.98 -16.73
N LYS A 99 -4.47 -6.33 -16.03
CA LYS A 99 -4.40 -6.99 -14.72
C LYS A 99 -4.25 -8.49 -14.97
N ALA A 100 -3.26 -9.10 -14.37
CA ALA A 100 -3.06 -10.54 -14.45
C ALA A 100 -3.95 -11.28 -13.43
N SER A 101 -4.33 -12.49 -13.78
CA SER A 101 -5.07 -13.41 -12.93
C SER A 101 -4.08 -14.15 -12.03
N VAL A 102 -4.15 -13.90 -10.73
CA VAL A 102 -3.25 -14.52 -9.74
C VAL A 102 -3.75 -15.93 -9.42
N LEU A 103 -2.88 -16.92 -9.60
CA LEU A 103 -3.16 -18.33 -9.33
C LEU A 103 -2.73 -18.73 -7.92
N HIS A 104 -1.56 -18.25 -7.49
CA HIS A 104 -0.97 -18.53 -6.19
C HIS A 104 -0.17 -17.31 -5.72
N SER A 105 -0.15 -17.09 -4.42
CA SER A 105 0.62 -16.00 -3.80
C SER A 105 1.17 -16.43 -2.45
N ASP A 106 2.44 -16.09 -2.23
CA ASP A 106 3.13 -16.14 -0.96
C ASP A 106 4.19 -15.03 -0.89
N PRO A 107 4.83 -14.77 0.28
CA PRO A 107 5.78 -13.66 0.43
C PRO A 107 7.01 -13.72 -0.48
N GLY A 108 7.37 -14.89 -1.01
CA GLY A 108 8.55 -15.09 -1.87
C GLY A 108 8.22 -15.29 -3.35
N ARG A 109 6.96 -15.63 -3.67
CA ARG A 109 6.55 -16.00 -5.02
C ARG A 109 5.10 -15.69 -5.29
N VAL A 110 4.82 -15.18 -6.49
CA VAL A 110 3.48 -15.04 -7.04
C VAL A 110 3.40 -15.76 -8.38
N GLU A 111 2.45 -16.67 -8.51
CA GLU A 111 2.13 -17.31 -9.79
C GLU A 111 0.88 -16.65 -10.40
N PHE A 112 0.94 -16.32 -11.69
CA PHE A 112 -0.14 -15.60 -12.38
C PHE A 112 -0.21 -15.97 -13.86
N VAL A 113 -1.34 -15.66 -14.48
CA VAL A 113 -1.56 -15.77 -15.92
C VAL A 113 -1.97 -14.40 -16.46
N VAL A 114 -1.52 -14.10 -17.66
CA VAL A 114 -1.91 -12.88 -18.38
C VAL A 114 -2.92 -13.29 -19.43
N ASP A 115 -4.17 -12.91 -19.20
CA ASP A 115 -5.27 -13.19 -20.13
C ASP A 115 -5.26 -12.20 -21.30
N GLY A 116 -5.42 -12.74 -22.51
CA GLY A 116 -5.52 -11.97 -23.75
C GLY A 116 -4.19 -11.74 -24.46
N GLU A 117 -4.27 -11.52 -25.77
CA GLU A 117 -3.10 -11.29 -26.61
C GLU A 117 -2.47 -9.91 -26.36
N LEU A 118 -1.18 -9.90 -26.05
CA LEU A 118 -0.38 -8.68 -25.96
C LEU A 118 0.57 -8.56 -27.14
N PRO A 119 0.76 -7.35 -27.71
CA PRO A 119 1.71 -7.16 -28.79
C PRO A 119 3.15 -7.41 -28.29
N PRO A 120 4.01 -8.07 -29.08
CA PRO A 120 5.37 -8.44 -28.69
C PRO A 120 6.24 -7.18 -28.52
N ARG A 121 6.38 -6.75 -27.26
CA ARG A 121 7.08 -5.52 -26.83
C ARG A 121 7.61 -5.71 -25.41
N LYS A 122 8.38 -4.73 -24.93
CA LYS A 122 8.80 -4.65 -23.53
C LYS A 122 7.67 -4.15 -22.63
N TYR A 123 7.47 -4.82 -21.51
CA TYR A 123 6.56 -4.46 -20.43
C TYR A 123 7.31 -4.53 -19.09
N ALA A 124 6.68 -4.07 -18.03
CA ALA A 124 7.09 -4.36 -16.68
C ALA A 124 6.00 -5.17 -15.97
N VAL A 125 6.37 -6.29 -15.36
CA VAL A 125 5.53 -6.94 -14.36
C VAL A 125 5.61 -6.10 -13.10
N ALA A 126 4.47 -5.62 -12.64
CA ALA A 126 4.33 -4.81 -11.44
C ALA A 126 3.49 -5.58 -10.41
N VAL A 127 4.06 -5.83 -9.23
CA VAL A 127 3.33 -6.40 -8.10
C VAL A 127 2.91 -5.26 -7.19
N TYR A 128 1.61 -5.14 -6.94
CA TYR A 128 0.99 -4.20 -6.01
C TYR A 128 0.54 -4.97 -4.78
N THR A 129 1.09 -4.62 -3.62
CA THR A 129 0.98 -5.47 -2.43
C THR A 129 1.08 -4.67 -1.12
N ARG A 130 0.44 -5.16 -0.05
CA ARG A 130 0.74 -4.79 1.35
C ARG A 130 1.52 -5.87 2.10
N CYS A 131 1.84 -6.98 1.44
CA CYS A 131 2.55 -8.16 1.93
C CYS A 131 1.93 -8.72 3.21
N GLY A 132 0.61 -8.95 3.19
CA GLY A 132 -0.12 -9.52 4.33
C GLY A 132 -0.17 -8.63 5.59
N ARG A 133 0.30 -7.38 5.55
CA ARG A 133 0.29 -6.46 6.70
C ARG A 133 -1.10 -5.90 7.04
N GLY A 134 -2.10 -6.16 6.20
CA GLY A 134 -3.49 -5.72 6.38
C GLY A 134 -3.77 -4.28 5.92
N LYS A 135 -5.05 -3.93 5.89
CA LYS A 135 -5.59 -2.72 5.23
C LYS A 135 -5.14 -1.38 5.82
N SER A 136 -4.57 -1.37 7.03
CA SER A 136 -4.01 -0.13 7.61
C SER A 136 -2.69 0.31 6.96
N TYR A 137 -2.08 -0.55 6.14
CA TYR A 137 -0.86 -0.24 5.41
C TYR A 137 -1.18 0.23 3.98
N LYS A 138 -0.30 1.07 3.43
CA LYS A 138 -0.41 1.53 2.05
C LYS A 138 0.03 0.41 1.10
N VAL A 139 -0.69 0.24 -0.01
CA VAL A 139 -0.23 -0.60 -1.13
C VAL A 139 1.05 -0.01 -1.71
N VAL A 140 2.09 -0.83 -1.78
CA VAL A 140 3.38 -0.52 -2.40
C VAL A 140 3.56 -1.32 -3.67
N CYS A 141 4.49 -0.91 -4.51
CA CYS A 141 4.70 -1.53 -5.81
C CYS A 141 6.19 -1.76 -6.08
N CYS A 142 6.52 -2.94 -6.60
CA CYS A 142 7.80 -3.26 -7.21
C CYS A 142 7.60 -3.71 -8.65
N ARG A 143 8.65 -3.57 -9.47
CA ARG A 143 8.59 -3.80 -10.92
C ARG A 143 9.79 -4.61 -11.39
N HIS A 144 9.58 -5.39 -12.44
CA HIS A 144 10.62 -6.09 -13.20
C HIS A 144 10.32 -6.02 -14.69
N GLU A 145 11.30 -5.62 -15.51
CA GLU A 145 11.11 -5.52 -16.95
C GLU A 145 11.13 -6.90 -17.61
N VAL A 146 10.25 -7.11 -18.57
CA VAL A 146 10.06 -8.38 -19.30
C VAL A 146 9.77 -8.10 -20.77
N SER A 147 9.95 -9.12 -21.61
CA SER A 147 9.58 -9.09 -23.02
C SER A 147 8.44 -10.07 -23.30
N ILE A 148 7.44 -9.65 -24.08
CA ILE A 148 6.39 -10.56 -24.55
C ILE A 148 6.90 -11.33 -25.77
N ILE A 149 6.81 -12.66 -25.71
CA ILE A 149 7.07 -13.59 -26.82
C ILE A 149 5.73 -14.10 -27.37
N ARG A 150 5.75 -14.50 -28.64
CA ARG A 150 4.61 -15.13 -29.31
C ARG A 150 4.71 -16.64 -29.21
#